data_AF-A0A932GL21-F1
#
_entry.id   AF-A0A932GL21-F1
#
_cell.length_a   1.000
_cell.length_b   1.000
_cell.length_c   1.000
_cell.angle_alpha   90.00
_cell.angle_beta   90.00
_cell.angle_gamma   90.00
#
_symmetry.space_group_name_H-M   'P 1'
#
loop_
_entity.id
_entity.type
_entity.pdbx_description
1 polymer ?
#
loop_
_entity_poly.entity_id
_entity_poly.type
_entity_poly.pdbx_seq_one_letter_code
_entity_poly.pdbx_strand_id
1 'polypeptide(L)'
;MRGGGAALALLLCTMTVAALVVVGLGRLVGVSRRLTALLAVGTAVCGNSAIIATAPLIEADEREVAFAVWTITIFGTLAVFAFPLLGHALALAPWHYGVWAGAAINDTSQVLAAGLAYGDSAAAVATVVKLTRNALMAPILVGIGVGMARKRRGVRWQAALVQSLPLFVGGFLALALVNTFGLLPGAVRSALNQVSRLLILAALGGIGLSLRVADLRVVGLGPFLAGLGASVGLAAAALFFTSVTR
;
A
#
# COMPACT_ATOMS: atom_id res chain seq x y z
N MET A 1 -23.62 -1.79 11.74
CA MET A 1 -22.28 -1.21 11.97
C MET A 1 -21.38 -2.30 12.58
N ARG A 2 -20.65 -3.07 11.76
CA ARG A 2 -19.58 -3.95 12.28
C ARG A 2 -18.45 -3.01 12.75
N GLY A 3 -18.10 -3.03 14.03
CA GLY A 3 -17.29 -1.98 14.68
C GLY A 3 -15.89 -1.77 14.10
N GLY A 4 -15.32 -0.58 14.33
CA GLY A 4 -13.97 -0.21 13.86
C GLY A 4 -12.85 -1.17 14.31
N GLY A 5 -13.03 -1.86 15.44
CA GLY A 5 -12.09 -2.87 15.93
C GLY A 5 -12.00 -4.12 15.03
N ALA A 6 -13.12 -4.57 14.44
CA ALA A 6 -13.12 -5.73 13.54
C ALA A 6 -12.43 -5.42 12.21
N ALA A 7 -12.65 -4.20 11.69
CA ALA A 7 -11.94 -3.72 10.50
C ALA A 7 -10.44 -3.60 10.76
N LEU A 8 -10.03 -3.06 11.91
CA LEU A 8 -8.62 -2.97 12.29
C LEU A 8 -7.97 -4.35 12.42
N ALA A 9 -8.65 -5.31 13.06
CA ALA A 9 -8.16 -6.68 13.20
C ALA A 9 -7.97 -7.37 11.83
N LEU A 10 -8.92 -7.21 10.91
CA LEU A 10 -8.82 -7.73 9.55
C LEU A 10 -7.61 -7.12 8.81
N LEU A 11 -7.40 -5.81 8.93
CA LEU A 11 -6.26 -5.12 8.33
C LEU A 11 -4.94 -5.61 8.91
N LEU A 12 -4.81 -5.71 10.23
CA LEU A 12 -3.60 -6.22 10.86
C LEU A 12 -3.30 -7.67 10.44
N CYS A 13 -4.33 -8.51 10.34
CA CYS A 13 -4.19 -9.90 9.91
C CYS A 13 -3.69 -9.98 8.46
N THR A 14 -4.36 -9.28 7.54
CA THR A 14 -3.96 -9.22 6.12
C THR A 14 -2.56 -8.64 5.93
N MET A 15 -2.20 -7.56 6.63
CA MET A 15 -0.85 -6.97 6.61
C MET A 15 0.22 -7.94 7.13
N THR A 16 -0.08 -8.68 8.19
CA THR A 16 0.86 -9.66 8.78
C THR A 16 1.08 -10.82 7.82
N VAL A 17 0.02 -11.37 7.24
CA VAL A 17 0.12 -12.45 6.25
C VAL A 17 0.86 -11.97 5.01
N ALA A 18 0.58 -10.76 4.52
CA ALA A 18 1.33 -10.14 3.43
C ALA A 18 2.83 -10.13 3.71
N ALA A 19 3.23 -9.60 4.86
CA ALA A 19 4.63 -9.53 5.25
C ALA A 19 5.29 -10.91 5.35
N LEU A 20 4.60 -11.89 5.95
CA LEU A 20 5.12 -13.26 6.08
C LEU A 20 5.30 -13.96 4.74
N VAL A 21 4.35 -13.80 3.81
CA VAL A 21 4.44 -14.36 2.46
C VAL A 21 5.63 -13.77 1.72
N VAL A 22 5.80 -12.44 1.74
CA VAL A 22 6.93 -11.78 1.08
C VAL A 22 8.27 -12.20 1.69
N VAL A 23 8.36 -12.29 3.02
CA VAL A 23 9.58 -12.75 3.71
C VAL A 23 9.88 -14.22 3.37
N GLY A 24 8.86 -15.08 3.33
CA GLY A 24 9.01 -16.49 2.96
C GLY A 24 9.52 -16.63 1.52
N LEU A 25 8.86 -15.98 0.57
CA LEU A 25 9.24 -16.02 -0.84
C LEU A 25 10.61 -15.39 -1.10
N GLY A 26 10.92 -14.25 -0.47
CA GLY A 26 12.23 -13.60 -0.62
C GLY A 26 13.39 -14.50 -0.18
N ARG A 27 13.18 -15.30 0.88
CA ARG A 27 14.16 -16.32 1.33
C ARG A 27 14.29 -17.48 0.35
N LEU A 28 13.19 -17.94 -0.23
CA LEU A 28 13.19 -19.06 -1.19
C LEU A 28 13.87 -18.68 -2.52
N VAL A 29 13.66 -17.44 -2.98
CA VAL A 29 14.19 -16.93 -4.26
C VAL A 29 15.65 -16.45 -4.12
N GLY A 30 16.22 -16.45 -2.91
CA GLY A 30 17.62 -16.05 -2.67
C GLY A 30 17.86 -14.55 -2.74
N VAL A 31 16.84 -13.73 -2.49
CA VAL A 31 16.94 -12.26 -2.50
C VAL A 31 17.65 -11.78 -1.23
N SER A 32 18.38 -10.66 -1.30
CA SER A 32 19.05 -10.08 -0.13
C SER A 32 18.05 -9.82 1.01
N ARG A 33 18.52 -9.89 2.26
CA ARG A 33 17.65 -9.64 3.43
C ARG A 33 17.09 -8.22 3.44
N ARG A 34 17.86 -7.23 2.98
CA ARG A 34 17.44 -5.83 2.92
C ARG A 34 16.37 -5.62 1.85
N LEU A 35 16.60 -6.10 0.62
CA LEU A 35 15.59 -6.04 -0.45
C LEU A 35 14.31 -6.79 -0.08
N THR A 36 14.43 -7.97 0.56
CA THR A 36 13.27 -8.70 1.09
C THR A 36 12.50 -7.88 2.14
N ALA A 37 13.20 -7.19 3.03
CA ALA A 37 12.56 -6.32 4.03
C ALA A 37 11.87 -5.11 3.37
N LEU A 38 12.49 -4.49 2.36
CA LEU A 38 11.88 -3.39 1.60
C LEU A 38 10.61 -3.86 0.88
N LEU A 39 10.66 -5.00 0.19
CA LEU A 39 9.50 -5.57 -0.48
C LEU A 39 8.39 -5.93 0.52
N ALA A 40 8.74 -6.50 1.67
CA ALA A 40 7.76 -6.88 2.70
C ALA A 40 7.07 -5.65 3.29
N VAL A 41 7.83 -4.62 3.66
CA VAL A 41 7.29 -3.38 4.22
C VAL A 41 6.50 -2.59 3.18
N GLY A 42 7.02 -2.48 1.95
CA GLY A 42 6.31 -1.84 0.84
C GLY A 42 4.98 -2.53 0.51
N THR A 43 4.97 -3.85 0.44
CA THR A 43 3.76 -4.64 0.14
C THR A 43 2.75 -4.61 1.28
N ALA A 44 3.22 -4.68 2.53
CA ALA A 44 2.35 -4.72 3.70
C ALA A 44 1.73 -3.35 4.05
N VAL A 45 2.35 -2.21 3.68
CA VAL A 45 1.90 -0.89 4.13
C VAL A 45 1.37 0.00 3.01
N CYS A 46 2.24 0.78 2.35
CA CYS A 46 1.84 1.83 1.41
C CYS A 46 2.73 1.91 0.15
N GLY A 47 3.35 0.79 -0.23
CA GLY A 47 4.15 0.70 -1.44
C GLY A 47 5.45 1.50 -1.35
N ASN A 48 5.64 2.43 -2.30
CA ASN A 48 6.89 3.15 -2.49
C ASN A 48 7.27 4.05 -1.31
N SER A 49 6.27 4.70 -0.68
CA SER A 49 6.52 5.58 0.47
C SER A 49 7.11 4.79 1.66
N ALA A 50 6.62 3.58 1.90
CA ALA A 50 7.13 2.72 2.97
C ALA A 50 8.54 2.20 2.67
N ILE A 51 8.85 1.90 1.41
CA ILE A 51 10.20 1.52 0.97
C ILE A 51 11.18 2.66 1.27
N ILE A 52 10.87 3.88 0.80
CA ILE A 52 11.74 5.05 0.95
C ILE A 52 11.95 5.38 2.43
N ALA A 53 10.88 5.34 3.24
CA ALA A 53 10.97 5.60 4.67
C ALA A 53 11.78 4.55 5.45
N THR A 54 11.77 3.29 4.98
CA THR A 54 12.45 2.16 5.64
C THR A 54 13.91 2.04 5.21
N ALA A 55 14.23 2.40 3.97
CA ALA A 55 15.57 2.32 3.40
C ALA A 55 16.70 2.88 4.30
N PRO A 56 16.61 4.11 4.85
CA PRO A 56 17.65 4.64 5.71
C PRO A 56 17.72 3.92 7.06
N LEU A 57 16.61 3.34 7.53
CA LEU A 57 16.60 2.59 8.79
C LEU A 57 17.44 1.32 8.65
N ILE A 58 17.29 0.57 7.56
CA ILE A 58 17.97 -0.72 7.34
C ILE A 58 19.30 -0.61 6.58
N GLU A 59 19.76 0.61 6.28
CA GLU A 59 20.95 0.91 5.47
C GLU A 59 20.90 0.19 4.10
N ALA A 60 19.73 0.25 3.43
CA ALA A 60 19.58 -0.27 2.09
C ALA A 60 20.34 0.60 1.08
N ASP A 61 20.96 -0.05 0.10
CA ASP A 61 21.62 0.68 -0.98
C ASP A 61 20.61 1.17 -2.04
N GLU A 62 21.01 2.14 -2.86
CA GLU A 62 20.15 2.75 -3.87
C GLU A 62 19.62 1.74 -4.89
N ARG A 63 20.36 0.66 -5.19
CA ARG A 63 19.93 -0.37 -6.12
C ARG A 63 18.81 -1.21 -5.51
N GLU A 64 18.93 -1.60 -4.24
CA GLU A 64 17.88 -2.31 -3.50
C GLU A 64 16.60 -1.46 -3.41
N VAL A 65 16.73 -0.17 -3.13
CA VAL A 65 15.59 0.76 -3.10
C VAL A 65 14.94 0.88 -4.48
N ALA A 66 15.74 1.11 -5.52
CA ALA A 66 15.24 1.22 -6.88
C ALA A 66 14.52 -0.06 -7.31
N PHE A 67 15.11 -1.24 -7.09
CA PHE A 67 14.47 -2.51 -7.42
C PHE A 67 13.16 -2.71 -6.68
N ALA A 68 13.11 -2.43 -5.38
CA ALA A 68 11.87 -2.55 -4.61
C ALA A 68 10.77 -1.62 -5.14
N VAL A 69 11.10 -0.36 -5.43
CA VAL A 69 10.17 0.63 -5.98
C VAL A 69 9.66 0.21 -7.34
N TRP A 70 10.54 -0.21 -8.25
CA TRP A 70 10.16 -0.67 -9.59
C TRP A 70 9.26 -1.88 -9.55
N THR A 71 9.63 -2.88 -8.75
CA THR A 71 8.83 -4.09 -8.54
C THR A 71 7.43 -3.74 -8.07
N ILE A 72 7.29 -2.94 -7.00
CA ILE A 72 5.97 -2.55 -6.48
C ILE A 72 5.18 -1.74 -7.51
N THR A 73 5.82 -0.82 -8.21
CA THR A 73 5.15 0.06 -9.17
C THR A 73 4.61 -0.73 -10.35
N ILE A 74 5.40 -1.65 -10.91
CA ILE A 74 4.99 -2.50 -12.04
C ILE A 74 3.81 -3.39 -11.68
N PHE A 75 3.90 -4.13 -10.57
CA PHE A 75 2.82 -5.02 -10.18
C PHE A 75 1.56 -4.27 -9.77
N GLY A 76 1.71 -3.15 -9.07
CA GLY A 76 0.59 -2.30 -8.72
C GLY A 76 -0.10 -1.71 -9.96
N THR A 77 0.68 -1.36 -10.99
CA THR A 77 0.13 -0.86 -12.25
C THR A 77 -0.59 -1.96 -13.03
N LEU A 78 -0.03 -3.17 -13.10
CA LEU A 78 -0.73 -4.33 -13.68
C LEU A 78 -2.03 -4.61 -12.91
N ALA A 79 -2.01 -4.46 -11.59
CA ALA A 79 -3.18 -4.67 -10.74
C ALA A 79 -4.30 -3.66 -11.04
N VAL A 80 -4.00 -2.43 -11.46
CA VAL A 80 -5.03 -1.43 -11.86
C VAL A 80 -5.96 -1.99 -12.94
N PHE A 81 -5.40 -2.74 -13.89
CA PHE A 81 -6.17 -3.33 -14.99
C PHE A 81 -6.71 -4.72 -14.63
N ALA A 82 -5.90 -5.55 -13.98
CA ALA A 82 -6.27 -6.92 -13.68
C ALA A 82 -7.38 -7.02 -12.63
N PHE A 83 -7.35 -6.19 -11.59
CA PHE A 83 -8.30 -6.29 -10.47
C PHE A 83 -9.75 -6.07 -10.89
N PRO A 84 -10.11 -5.00 -11.63
CA PRO A 84 -11.49 -4.80 -12.04
C PRO A 84 -12.03 -5.99 -12.85
N LEU A 85 -11.24 -6.51 -13.78
CA LEU A 85 -11.59 -7.67 -14.61
C LEU A 85 -11.82 -8.92 -13.75
N LEU A 86 -10.91 -9.21 -12.83
CA LEU A 86 -11.02 -10.33 -11.89
C LEU A 86 -12.22 -10.16 -10.94
N GLY A 87 -12.46 -8.94 -10.46
CA GLY A 87 -13.61 -8.63 -9.59
C GLY A 87 -14.94 -8.93 -10.28
N HIS A 88 -15.08 -8.53 -11.55
CA HIS A 88 -16.27 -8.78 -12.36
C HIS A 88 -16.41 -10.28 -12.67
N ALA A 89 -15.32 -10.96 -13.03
CA ALA A 89 -15.33 -12.41 -13.27
C ALA A 89 -15.73 -13.21 -12.02
N LEU A 90 -15.35 -12.74 -10.83
CA LEU A 90 -15.72 -13.33 -9.53
C LEU A 90 -17.06 -12.83 -8.98
N ALA A 91 -17.77 -11.97 -9.73
CA ALA A 91 -19.03 -11.34 -9.33
C ALA A 91 -18.98 -10.70 -7.92
N LEU A 92 -17.88 -10.01 -7.59
CA LEU A 92 -17.70 -9.42 -6.28
C LEU A 92 -18.63 -8.21 -6.08
N ALA A 93 -19.35 -8.18 -4.96
CA ALA A 93 -20.08 -6.98 -4.57
C ALA A 93 -19.11 -5.81 -4.32
N PRO A 94 -19.51 -4.54 -4.57
CA PRO A 94 -18.62 -3.37 -4.52
C PRO A 94 -17.85 -3.24 -3.20
N TRP A 95 -18.50 -3.55 -2.08
CA TRP A 95 -17.84 -3.53 -0.77
C TRP A 95 -16.69 -4.55 -0.68
N HIS A 96 -16.91 -5.81 -1.09
CA HIS A 96 -15.89 -6.86 -1.05
C HIS A 96 -14.73 -6.57 -1.99
N TYR A 97 -15.05 -6.12 -3.22
CA TYR A 97 -14.03 -5.68 -4.16
C TYR A 97 -13.20 -4.53 -3.58
N GLY A 98 -13.86 -3.53 -2.96
CA GLY A 98 -13.18 -2.39 -2.35
C GLY A 98 -12.23 -2.82 -1.23
N VAL A 99 -12.66 -3.71 -0.33
CA VAL A 99 -11.78 -4.25 0.72
C VAL A 99 -10.61 -5.01 0.12
N TRP A 100 -10.86 -5.86 -0.87
CA TRP A 100 -9.83 -6.66 -1.53
C TRP A 100 -8.81 -5.79 -2.27
N ALA A 101 -9.25 -4.88 -3.13
CA ALA A 101 -8.39 -3.99 -3.89
C ALA A 101 -7.59 -3.07 -2.97
N GLY A 102 -8.20 -2.49 -1.93
CA GLY A 102 -7.52 -1.65 -0.94
C GLY A 102 -6.47 -2.41 -0.11
N ALA A 103 -6.68 -3.70 0.12
CA ALA A 103 -5.75 -4.57 0.83
C ALA A 103 -4.60 -5.07 -0.07
N ALA A 104 -4.86 -5.35 -1.34
CA ALA A 104 -3.90 -6.03 -2.20
C ALA A 104 -3.10 -5.13 -3.15
N ILE A 105 -3.65 -3.99 -3.58
CA ILE A 105 -2.92 -3.05 -4.44
C ILE A 105 -2.06 -2.17 -3.54
N ASN A 106 -0.79 -2.00 -3.87
CA ASN A 106 0.20 -1.44 -2.95
C ASN A 106 0.18 0.08 -2.87
N ASP A 107 0.00 0.78 -4.01
CA ASP A 107 -0.04 2.24 -4.08
C ASP A 107 -1.46 2.80 -3.93
N THR A 108 -1.58 3.97 -3.30
CA THR A 108 -2.89 4.61 -3.06
C THR A 108 -3.53 5.12 -4.35
N SER A 109 -2.73 5.66 -5.26
CA SER A 109 -3.22 6.16 -6.55
C SER A 109 -3.75 5.01 -7.42
N GLN A 110 -3.06 3.87 -7.41
CA GLN A 110 -3.46 2.66 -8.13
C GLN A 110 -4.70 1.99 -7.52
N VAL A 111 -4.82 1.93 -6.19
CA VAL A 111 -6.05 1.46 -5.52
C VAL A 111 -7.25 2.24 -5.99
N LEU A 112 -7.11 3.56 -6.02
CA LEU A 112 -8.17 4.46 -6.38
C LEU A 112 -8.56 4.34 -7.86
N ALA A 113 -7.56 4.14 -8.74
CA ALA A 113 -7.75 3.79 -10.14
C ALA A 113 -8.62 2.54 -10.31
N ALA A 114 -8.19 1.44 -9.68
CA ALA A 114 -8.87 0.14 -9.76
C ALA A 114 -10.26 0.20 -9.12
N GLY A 115 -10.39 0.96 -8.03
CA GLY A 115 -11.65 1.23 -7.34
C GLY A 115 -12.65 1.93 -8.24
N LEU A 116 -12.25 3.05 -8.85
CA LEU A 116 -13.11 3.84 -9.73
C LEU A 116 -13.47 3.08 -11.01
N ALA A 117 -12.53 2.30 -11.56
CA ALA A 117 -12.81 1.42 -12.69
C ALA A 117 -13.89 0.36 -12.38
N TYR A 118 -14.05 -0.01 -11.11
CA TYR A 118 -15.09 -0.93 -10.65
C TYR A 118 -16.38 -0.23 -10.19
N GLY A 119 -16.29 1.02 -9.74
CA GLY A 119 -17.41 1.89 -9.39
C GLY A 119 -17.18 2.73 -8.12
N ASP A 120 -17.90 3.84 -8.00
CA ASP A 120 -17.74 4.85 -6.92
C ASP A 120 -17.81 4.24 -5.50
N SER A 121 -18.72 3.28 -5.28
CA SER A 121 -18.87 2.60 -3.97
C SER A 121 -17.64 1.76 -3.62
N ALA A 122 -17.11 1.02 -4.60
CA ALA A 122 -15.89 0.24 -4.45
C ALA A 122 -14.67 1.13 -4.19
N ALA A 123 -14.55 2.23 -4.94
CA ALA A 123 -13.49 3.21 -4.76
C ALA A 123 -13.48 3.78 -3.34
N ALA A 124 -14.64 4.20 -2.81
CA ALA A 124 -14.74 4.74 -1.46
C ALA A 124 -14.27 3.74 -0.40
N VAL A 125 -14.71 2.48 -0.49
CA VAL A 125 -14.28 1.42 0.45
C VAL A 125 -12.79 1.14 0.33
N ALA A 126 -12.27 1.01 -0.89
CA ALA A 126 -10.86 0.73 -1.15
C ALA A 126 -9.95 1.84 -0.61
N THR A 127 -10.35 3.10 -0.82
CA THR A 127 -9.65 4.27 -0.29
C THR A 127 -9.63 4.28 1.23
N VAL A 128 -10.74 4.00 1.90
CA VAL A 128 -10.78 3.93 3.37
C VAL A 128 -9.85 2.83 3.88
N VAL A 129 -9.90 1.64 3.29
CA VAL A 129 -9.02 0.52 3.64
C VAL A 129 -7.55 0.88 3.47
N LYS A 130 -7.19 1.48 2.33
CA LYS A 130 -5.81 1.87 2.03
C LYS A 130 -5.31 2.98 2.96
N LEU A 131 -6.11 4.02 3.20
CA LEU A 131 -5.73 5.12 4.08
C LEU A 131 -5.59 4.66 5.54
N THR A 132 -6.43 3.72 5.99
CA THR A 132 -6.28 3.12 7.32
C THR A 132 -4.94 2.39 7.43
N ARG A 133 -4.51 1.65 6.41
CA ARG A 133 -3.17 1.02 6.37
C ARG A 133 -2.04 2.04 6.35
N ASN A 134 -2.20 3.13 5.59
CA ASN A 134 -1.21 4.22 5.55
C ASN A 134 -1.03 4.87 6.93
N ALA A 135 -2.12 5.04 7.70
CA ALA A 135 -2.05 5.55 9.07
C ALA A 135 -1.25 4.61 10.01
N LEU A 136 -1.31 3.29 9.78
CA LEU A 136 -0.52 2.30 10.51
C LEU A 136 0.97 2.30 10.14
N MET A 137 1.39 3.07 9.12
CA MET A 137 2.81 3.18 8.78
C MET A 137 3.64 3.78 9.91
N ALA A 138 3.11 4.81 10.59
CA ALA A 138 3.81 5.48 11.67
C ALA A 138 4.24 4.52 12.80
N PRO A 139 3.33 3.72 13.43
CA PRO A 139 3.73 2.78 14.47
C PRO A 139 4.64 1.66 13.95
N ILE A 140 4.48 1.21 12.70
CA ILE A 140 5.34 0.18 12.10
C ILE A 140 6.79 0.70 11.94
N LEU A 141 6.97 1.91 11.40
CA LEU A 141 8.30 2.52 11.26
C LEU A 141 8.99 2.75 12.61
N VAL A 142 8.23 3.19 13.62
CA VAL A 142 8.73 3.31 15.00
C VAL A 142 9.23 1.95 15.50
N GLY A 143 8.44 0.89 15.33
CA GLY A 143 8.80 -0.47 15.75
C GLY A 143 10.07 -0.98 15.08
N ILE A 144 10.21 -0.77 13.77
CA ILE A 144 11.43 -1.12 13.01
C ILE A 144 12.63 -0.35 13.54
N GLY A 145 12.50 0.97 13.72
CA GLY A 145 13.58 1.83 14.24
C GLY A 145 14.06 1.42 15.63
N VAL A 146 13.13 1.16 16.56
CA VAL A 146 13.45 0.69 17.92
C VAL A 146 14.11 -0.69 17.89
N GLY A 147 13.61 -1.62 17.06
CA GLY A 147 14.18 -2.95 16.91
C GLY A 147 15.64 -2.92 16.42
N MET A 148 15.94 -1.98 15.51
CA MET A 148 17.30 -1.77 15.02
C MET A 148 18.21 -1.08 16.04
N ALA A 149 17.71 -0.10 16.77
CA ALA A 149 18.45 0.57 17.84
C ALA A 149 18.86 -0.39 18.96
N ARG A 150 18.03 -1.40 19.27
CA ARG A 150 18.38 -2.45 20.23
C ARG A 150 19.50 -3.37 19.73
N LYS A 151 19.59 -3.59 18.42
CA LYS A 151 20.65 -4.40 17.79
C LYS A 151 21.97 -3.63 17.61
N ARG A 152 21.91 -2.32 17.47
CA ARG A 152 23.10 -1.45 17.28
C ARG A 152 23.16 -0.39 18.38
N ARG A 153 23.99 -0.63 19.40
CA ARG A 153 24.24 0.36 20.48
C ARG A 153 24.77 1.67 19.86
N GLY A 154 24.10 2.80 20.12
CA GLY A 154 24.60 4.15 19.81
C GLY A 154 24.06 4.84 18.55
N VAL A 155 23.10 4.26 17.82
CA VAL A 155 22.53 4.90 16.61
C VAL A 155 21.43 5.90 16.98
N ARG A 156 21.50 7.14 16.45
CA ARG A 156 20.47 8.21 16.57
C ARG A 156 19.22 7.89 15.75
N TRP A 157 18.53 6.80 16.06
CA TRP A 157 17.31 6.34 15.35
C TRP A 157 16.15 7.33 15.43
N GLN A 158 16.09 8.18 16.47
CA GLN A 158 15.04 9.19 16.65
C GLN A 158 15.06 10.23 15.52
N ALA A 159 16.25 10.67 15.10
CA ALA A 159 16.38 11.63 14.00
C ALA A 159 15.97 11.02 12.66
N ALA A 160 16.36 9.76 12.41
CA ALA A 160 15.96 9.01 11.23
C ALA A 160 14.44 8.77 11.20
N LEU A 161 13.82 8.47 12.34
CA LEU A 161 12.38 8.26 12.43
C LEU A 161 11.57 9.53 12.11
N VAL A 162 11.99 10.68 12.65
CA VAL A 162 11.32 11.97 12.38
C VAL A 162 11.43 12.34 10.90
N GLN A 163 12.57 12.06 10.27
CA GLN A 163 12.75 12.26 8.82
C GLN A 163 11.96 11.24 7.98
N SER A 164 11.75 10.02 8.48
CA SER A 164 11.05 8.94 7.78
C SER A 164 9.52 9.03 7.88
N LEU A 165 8.96 9.84 8.77
CA LEU A 165 7.51 10.03 8.87
C LEU A 165 7.03 11.00 7.77
N PRO A 166 6.23 10.55 6.79
CA PRO A 166 5.79 11.43 5.73
C PRO A 166 4.80 12.45 6.25
N LEU A 167 5.02 13.71 5.90
CA LEU A 167 4.14 14.83 6.24
C LEU A 167 2.68 14.59 5.82
N PHE A 168 2.46 13.83 4.73
CA PHE A 168 1.10 13.52 4.26
C PHE A 168 0.29 12.73 5.29
N VAL A 169 0.91 11.87 6.11
CA VAL A 169 0.21 11.08 7.12
C VAL A 169 -0.35 12.01 8.20
N GLY A 170 0.46 12.97 8.66
CA GLY A 170 0.03 13.99 9.61
C GLY A 170 -1.11 14.85 9.06
N GLY A 171 -0.97 15.31 7.81
CA GLY A 171 -2.02 16.09 7.13
C GLY A 171 -3.33 15.30 6.97
N PHE A 172 -3.24 14.02 6.57
CA PHE A 172 -4.40 13.14 6.44
C PHE A 172 -5.13 12.97 7.78
N LEU A 173 -4.41 12.66 8.86
CA LEU A 173 -5.00 12.48 10.19
C LEU A 173 -5.67 13.76 10.68
N ALA A 174 -5.04 14.91 10.50
CA ALA A 174 -5.62 16.20 10.85
C ALA A 174 -6.94 16.46 10.09
N LEU A 175 -6.95 16.28 8.77
CA LEU A 175 -8.14 16.47 7.95
C LEU A 175 -9.25 15.45 8.28
N ALA A 176 -8.89 14.20 8.57
CA ALA A 176 -9.84 13.18 9.02
C ALA A 176 -10.51 13.59 10.33
N LEU A 177 -9.76 14.11 11.31
CA LEU A 177 -10.31 14.64 12.56
C LEU A 177 -11.25 15.83 12.30
N VAL A 178 -10.81 16.81 11.50
CA VAL A 178 -11.63 17.96 11.11
C VAL A 178 -12.95 17.52 10.48
N ASN A 179 -12.90 16.53 9.59
CA ASN A 179 -14.06 15.97 8.92
C ASN A 179 -15.00 15.22 9.87
N THR A 180 -14.44 14.47 10.83
CA THR A 180 -15.17 13.70 11.86
C THR A 180 -15.87 14.61 12.87
N PHE A 181 -15.23 15.70 13.29
CA PHE A 181 -15.84 16.69 14.19
C PHE A 181 -16.84 17.63 13.50
N GLY A 182 -17.11 17.43 12.19
CA GLY A 182 -18.09 18.22 11.46
C GLY A 182 -17.70 19.68 11.25
N LEU A 183 -16.40 20.01 11.34
CA LEU A 183 -15.90 21.39 11.26
C LEU A 183 -15.92 21.98 9.84
N LEU A 184 -16.31 21.19 8.84
CA LEU A 184 -16.39 21.61 7.43
C LEU A 184 -17.84 21.80 6.98
N PRO A 185 -18.21 22.98 6.45
CA PRO A 185 -19.52 23.19 5.84
C PRO A 185 -19.80 22.22 4.67
N GLY A 186 -21.06 21.83 4.48
CA GLY A 186 -21.46 20.89 3.43
C GLY A 186 -21.04 21.31 2.02
N ALA A 187 -21.14 22.61 1.71
CA ALA A 187 -20.71 23.16 0.42
C ALA A 187 -19.20 22.98 0.17
N VAL A 188 -18.37 23.24 1.20
CA VAL A 188 -16.91 23.04 1.14
C VAL A 188 -16.60 21.55 0.93
N ARG A 189 -17.29 20.65 1.65
CA ARG A 189 -17.12 19.21 1.50
C ARG A 189 -17.46 18.74 0.08
N SER A 190 -18.53 19.25 -0.51
CA SER A 190 -18.93 18.92 -1.88
C SER A 190 -17.92 19.40 -2.91
N ALA A 191 -17.45 20.65 -2.79
CA ALA A 191 -16.42 21.22 -3.65
C ALA A 191 -15.11 20.42 -3.55
N LEU A 192 -14.67 20.07 -2.33
CA LEU A 192 -13.49 19.25 -2.11
C LEU A 192 -13.62 17.87 -2.76
N ASN A 193 -14.80 17.24 -2.71
CA ASN A 193 -15.04 15.97 -3.38
C ASN A 193 -14.95 16.09 -4.92
N GLN A 194 -15.45 17.17 -5.51
CA GLN A 194 -15.32 17.41 -6.96
C GLN A 194 -13.87 17.64 -7.37
N VAL A 195 -13.15 18.50 -6.63
CA VAL A 195 -11.72 18.73 -6.86
C VAL A 195 -10.93 17.44 -6.71
N SER A 196 -11.22 16.63 -5.69
CA SER A 196 -10.62 15.32 -5.50
C SER A 196 -10.83 14.43 -6.73
N ARG A 197 -12.06 14.30 -7.24
CA ARG A 197 -12.35 13.52 -8.46
C ARG A 197 -11.50 13.98 -9.65
N LEU A 198 -11.39 15.29 -9.89
CA LEU A 198 -10.58 15.84 -10.99
C LEU A 198 -9.09 15.52 -10.84
N LEU A 199 -8.54 15.71 -9.64
CA LEU A 199 -7.14 15.39 -9.34
C LEU A 199 -6.86 13.90 -9.49
N ILE A 200 -7.81 13.05 -9.11
CA ILE A 200 -7.70 11.60 -9.27
C ILE A 200 -7.65 11.25 -10.75
N LEU A 201 -8.59 11.76 -11.56
CA LEU A 201 -8.59 11.52 -13.01
C LEU A 201 -7.28 11.98 -13.66
N ALA A 202 -6.75 13.13 -13.25
CA ALA A 202 -5.44 13.61 -13.71
C ALA A 202 -4.31 12.64 -13.29
N ALA A 203 -4.32 12.14 -12.05
CA ALA A 203 -3.35 11.15 -11.57
C ALA A 203 -3.44 9.83 -12.36
N LEU A 204 -4.65 9.37 -12.70
CA LEU A 204 -4.84 8.17 -13.53
C LEU A 204 -4.26 8.35 -14.93
N GLY A 205 -4.48 9.52 -15.54
CA GLY A 205 -3.84 9.89 -16.80
C GLY A 205 -2.31 9.88 -16.69
N GLY A 206 -1.76 10.43 -15.59
CA GLY A 206 -0.34 10.42 -15.31
C GLY A 206 0.25 9.01 -15.16
N ILE A 207 -0.44 8.09 -14.45
CA ILE A 207 -0.03 6.68 -14.34
C ILE A 207 0.01 6.03 -15.71
N GLY A 208 -1.01 6.26 -16.54
CA GLY A 208 -1.07 5.72 -17.90
C GLY A 208 0.07 6.22 -18.80
N LEU A 209 0.44 7.50 -18.69
CA LEU A 209 1.55 8.09 -19.44
C LEU A 209 2.94 7.71 -18.89
N SER A 210 3.03 7.40 -17.60
CA SER A 210 4.29 7.01 -16.95
C SER A 210 4.64 5.53 -17.19
N LEU A 211 3.69 4.74 -17.71
CA LEU A 211 3.86 3.34 -18.05
C LEU A 211 4.78 3.17 -19.26
N ARG A 212 6.07 2.91 -19.02
CA ARG A 212 6.98 2.56 -20.11
C ARG A 212 7.15 1.06 -20.14
N VAL A 213 6.88 0.44 -21.28
CA VAL A 213 7.12 -1.00 -21.51
C VAL A 213 8.61 -1.35 -21.31
N ALA A 214 9.50 -0.37 -21.52
CA ALA A 214 10.92 -0.49 -21.21
C ALA A 214 11.18 -0.75 -19.72
N ASP A 215 10.41 -0.15 -18.81
CA ASP A 215 10.61 -0.29 -17.36
C ASP A 215 10.36 -1.75 -16.91
N LEU A 216 9.49 -2.49 -17.62
CA LEU A 216 9.26 -3.93 -17.40
C LEU A 216 10.49 -4.79 -17.73
N ARG A 217 11.36 -4.33 -18.62
CA ARG A 217 12.57 -5.05 -19.06
C ARG A 217 13.79 -4.78 -18.17
N VAL A 218 13.74 -3.75 -17.33
CA VAL A 218 14.84 -3.33 -16.47
C VAL A 218 14.85 -4.09 -15.13
N VAL A 219 13.73 -4.70 -14.75
CA VAL A 219 13.65 -5.55 -13.55
C VAL A 219 14.31 -6.89 -13.85
N GLY A 220 15.42 -7.21 -13.16
CA GLY A 220 16.05 -8.52 -13.25
C GLY A 220 15.07 -9.64 -12.89
N LEU A 221 15.24 -10.83 -13.47
CA LEU A 221 14.36 -11.99 -13.29
C LEU A 221 14.12 -12.34 -11.80
N GLY A 222 15.14 -12.26 -10.95
CA GLY A 222 15.02 -12.55 -9.51
C GLY A 222 14.04 -11.61 -8.77
N PRO A 223 14.30 -10.28 -8.75
CA PRO A 223 13.36 -9.30 -8.17
C PRO A 223 11.96 -9.33 -8.81
N PHE A 224 11.87 -9.64 -10.12
CA PHE A 224 10.59 -9.80 -10.80
C PHE A 224 9.80 -10.99 -10.25
N LEU A 225 10.41 -12.17 -10.13
CA LEU A 225 9.76 -13.37 -9.58
C LEU A 225 9.39 -13.20 -8.11
N ALA A 226 10.27 -12.58 -7.31
CA ALA A 226 9.98 -12.26 -5.92
C ALA A 226 8.78 -11.29 -5.81
N GLY A 227 8.74 -10.27 -6.67
CA GLY A 227 7.63 -9.33 -6.77
C GLY A 227 6.32 -9.95 -7.25
N LEU A 228 6.39 -10.86 -8.22
CA LEU A 228 5.23 -11.59 -8.75
C LEU A 228 4.64 -12.46 -7.66
N GLY A 229 5.47 -13.28 -7.01
CA GLY A 229 5.03 -14.14 -5.92
C GLY A 229 4.47 -13.33 -4.75
N ALA A 230 5.11 -12.21 -4.40
CA ALA A 230 4.62 -11.28 -3.38
C ALA A 230 3.23 -10.73 -3.73
N SER A 231 3.05 -10.24 -4.96
CA SER A 231 1.82 -9.60 -5.41
C SER A 231 0.67 -10.60 -5.56
N VAL A 232 0.95 -11.77 -6.16
CA VAL A 232 -0.04 -12.86 -6.30
C VAL A 232 -0.41 -13.43 -4.94
N GLY A 233 0.58 -13.71 -4.09
CA GLY A 233 0.34 -14.24 -2.75
C GLY A 233 -0.45 -13.28 -1.88
N LEU A 234 -0.16 -11.98 -1.95
CA LEU A 234 -0.94 -10.94 -1.28
C LEU A 234 -2.38 -10.88 -1.82
N ALA A 235 -2.54 -10.83 -3.15
CA ALA A 235 -3.86 -10.76 -3.77
C ALA A 235 -4.72 -11.97 -3.39
N ALA A 236 -4.15 -13.18 -3.39
CA ALA A 236 -4.83 -14.41 -3.00
C ALA A 236 -5.19 -14.42 -1.50
N ALA A 237 -4.25 -14.06 -0.63
CA ALA A 237 -4.49 -14.00 0.81
C ALA A 237 -5.57 -12.97 1.15
N ALA A 238 -5.49 -11.76 0.58
CA ALA A 238 -6.49 -10.72 0.75
C ALA A 238 -7.86 -11.19 0.27
N LEU A 239 -7.94 -11.84 -0.90
CA LEU A 239 -9.20 -12.36 -1.42
C LEU A 239 -9.80 -13.41 -0.49
N PHE A 240 -8.98 -14.35 -0.01
CA PHE A 240 -9.40 -15.38 0.94
C PHE A 240 -9.95 -14.79 2.24
N PHE A 241 -9.27 -13.82 2.85
CA PHE A 241 -9.79 -13.20 4.06
C PHE A 241 -11.09 -12.43 3.81
N THR A 242 -11.18 -11.70 2.69
CA THR A 242 -12.43 -11.00 2.34
C THR A 242 -13.61 -11.95 2.09
N SER A 243 -13.36 -13.14 1.53
CA SER A 243 -14.41 -14.13 1.29
C SER A 243 -14.84 -14.87 2.55
N VAL A 244 -13.94 -15.05 3.53
CA VAL A 244 -14.24 -15.66 4.84
C VAL A 244 -15.01 -14.71 5.76
N THR A 245 -14.84 -13.39 5.62
CA THR A 245 -15.57 -12.39 6.42
C THR A 245 -17.01 -12.07 5.96
N ARG A 246 -17.61 -12.89 5.10
CA ARG A 246 -19.02 -12.79 4.68
C ARG A 246 -19.94 -12.87 5.91
#